data_AF-A0A6B3EPE1-F1
#
_entry.id   AF-A0A6B3EPE1-F1
#
_cell.length_a   1.000
_cell.length_b   1.000
_cell.length_c   1.000
_cell.angle_alpha   90.00
_cell.angle_beta   90.00
_cell.angle_gamma   90.00
#
_symmetry.space_group_name_H-M   'P 1'
#
loop_
_entity.id
_entity.type
_entity.pdbx_description
1 polymer ?
#
loop_
_entity_poly.entity_id
_entity_poly.type
_entity_poly.pdbx_seq_one_letter_code
_entity_poly.pdbx_strand_id
1 'polypeptide(L)'
;LSAGTELTDGLLEELDGALDSVASLDEDRILRSFLTVIKATLRTNYFQRAAAGGDKRQRAGASGEPHAYVSMKFDPQAIPDLPAPRPAYEIWVYSPRVEGVHLRFGKVARGGLRWSDRRED
;
A
#
# COMPACT_ATOMS: atom_id res chain seq x y z
N LEU A 1 12.22 2.25 -20.23
CA LEU A 1 12.22 1.65 -18.86
C LEU A 1 13.26 2.31 -17.95
N SER A 2 14.43 2.78 -18.46
CA SER A 2 15.46 3.50 -17.68
C SER A 2 14.98 4.79 -16.99
N ALA A 3 14.32 5.69 -17.76
CA ALA A 3 13.96 7.02 -17.27
C ALA A 3 13.03 7.06 -16.03
N GLY A 4 12.20 6.02 -15.84
CA GLY A 4 11.33 5.94 -14.66
C GLY A 4 12.10 5.57 -13.40
N THR A 5 13.12 4.72 -13.53
CA THR A 5 14.02 4.37 -12.44
C THR A 5 14.89 5.57 -12.08
N GLU A 6 15.45 6.27 -13.07
CA GLU A 6 16.29 7.47 -12.85
C GLU A 6 15.53 8.59 -12.11
N LEU A 7 14.26 8.83 -12.46
CA LEU A 7 13.42 9.79 -11.72
C LEU A 7 13.18 9.35 -10.27
N THR A 8 12.93 8.05 -10.07
CA THR A 8 12.67 7.50 -8.74
C THR A 8 13.92 7.62 -7.87
N ASP A 9 15.10 7.29 -8.42
CA ASP A 9 16.36 7.37 -7.70
C ASP A 9 16.69 8.81 -7.30
N GLY A 10 16.50 9.78 -8.20
CA GLY A 10 16.70 11.19 -7.86
C GLY A 10 15.75 11.70 -6.77
N LEU A 11 14.47 11.28 -6.79
CA LEU A 11 13.52 11.62 -5.72
C LEU A 11 13.90 10.98 -4.38
N LEU A 12 14.48 9.77 -4.40
CA LEU A 12 14.96 9.11 -3.19
C LEU A 12 16.19 9.81 -2.62
N GLU A 13 17.13 10.24 -3.46
CA GLU A 13 18.30 11.02 -3.02
C GLU A 13 17.91 12.35 -2.40
N GLU A 14 16.95 13.07 -3.01
CA GLU A 14 16.42 14.32 -2.46
C GLU A 14 15.76 14.09 -1.09
N LEU A 15 14.95 13.02 -0.98
CA LEU A 15 14.27 12.68 0.26
C LEU A 15 15.24 12.26 1.36
N ASP A 16 16.27 11.46 1.04
CA ASP A 16 17.30 11.06 2.00
C ASP A 16 18.04 12.30 2.53
N GLY A 17 18.41 13.25 1.65
CA GLY A 17 19.01 14.52 2.07
C GLY A 17 18.09 15.37 2.95
N ALA A 18 16.79 15.38 2.67
CA ALA A 18 15.81 16.07 3.51
C ALA A 18 15.68 15.41 4.89
N LEU A 19 15.68 14.08 4.96
CA LEU A 19 15.60 13.33 6.21
C LEU A 19 16.83 13.55 7.11
N ASP A 20 18.02 13.70 6.52
CA ASP A 20 19.24 13.99 7.28
C ASP A 20 19.21 15.35 8.00
N SER A 21 18.31 16.25 7.59
CA SER A 21 18.09 17.55 8.23
C SER A 21 17.05 17.54 9.36
N VAL A 22 16.41 16.40 9.62
CA VAL A 22 15.37 16.27 10.66
C VAL A 22 16.02 16.34 12.05
N ALA A 23 15.60 17.32 12.85
CA ALA A 23 16.22 17.60 14.14
C ALA A 23 15.88 16.56 15.23
N SER A 24 14.71 15.93 15.15
CA SER A 24 14.23 14.96 16.13
C SER A 24 14.46 13.52 15.64
N LEU A 25 15.17 12.72 16.43
CA LEU A 25 15.41 11.30 16.12
C LEU A 25 14.11 10.49 16.03
N ASP A 26 13.10 10.84 16.81
CA ASP A 26 11.81 10.14 16.78
C ASP A 26 11.05 10.45 15.49
N GLU A 27 11.06 11.73 15.07
CA GLU A 27 10.45 12.15 13.80
C GLU A 27 11.17 11.54 12.60
N ASP A 28 12.52 11.53 12.61
CA ASP A 28 13.32 10.88 11.57
C ASP A 28 12.95 9.40 11.46
N ARG A 29 12.86 8.70 12.58
CA ARG A 29 12.44 7.28 12.61
C ARG A 29 11.05 7.10 11.99
N ILE A 30 10.08 7.91 12.39
CA ILE A 30 8.70 7.85 11.87
C ILE A 30 8.69 8.06 10.34
N LEU A 31 9.38 9.08 9.85
CA LEU A 31 9.43 9.40 8.42
C LEU A 31 10.15 8.31 7.61
N ARG A 32 11.26 7.77 8.12
CA ARG A 32 11.95 6.63 7.50
C ARG A 32 11.09 5.36 7.48
N SER A 33 10.26 5.14 8.51
CA SER A 33 9.27 4.06 8.51
C SER A 33 8.22 4.27 7.42
N PHE A 34 7.70 5.49 7.22
CA PHE A 34 6.78 5.79 6.12
C PHE A 34 7.42 5.53 4.75
N LEU A 35 8.66 6.02 4.53
CA LEU A 35 9.40 5.77 3.30
C LEU A 35 9.59 4.27 3.04
N THR A 36 9.90 3.50 4.08
CA THR A 36 10.03 2.04 3.99
C THR A 36 8.74 1.39 3.51
N VAL A 37 7.58 1.78 4.07
CA VAL A 37 6.27 1.25 3.66
C VAL A 37 5.93 1.66 2.21
N ILE A 38 6.22 2.90 1.83
CA ILE A 38 6.03 3.39 0.45
C ILE A 38 6.86 2.55 -0.52
N LYS A 39 8.15 2.34 -0.25
CA LYS A 39 9.04 1.50 -1.07
C LYS A 39 8.61 0.03 -1.12
N ALA A 40 8.02 -0.48 -0.04
CA ALA A 40 7.47 -1.83 0.03
C ALA A 40 6.11 -1.98 -0.69
N THR A 41 5.54 -0.91 -1.24
CA THR A 41 4.25 -0.97 -1.97
C THR A 41 4.46 -1.54 -3.37
N LEU A 42 3.87 -2.71 -3.63
CA LEU A 42 3.96 -3.43 -4.90
C LEU A 42 2.93 -2.96 -5.93
N ARG A 43 1.68 -2.70 -5.50
CA ARG A 43 0.56 -2.31 -6.37
C ARG A 43 -0.46 -1.46 -5.62
N THR A 44 -1.10 -0.56 -6.35
CA THR A 44 -2.27 0.20 -5.88
C THR A 44 -3.37 0.22 -6.95
N ASN A 45 -4.62 0.32 -6.52
CA ASN A 45 -5.75 0.57 -7.43
C ASN A 45 -6.03 2.07 -7.63
N TYR A 46 -5.29 2.98 -6.98
CA TYR A 46 -5.57 4.42 -6.98
C TYR A 46 -5.69 5.00 -8.40
N PHE A 47 -4.88 4.50 -9.34
CA PHE A 47 -4.89 4.94 -10.74
C PHE A 47 -5.92 4.21 -11.63
N GLN A 48 -6.66 3.25 -11.07
CA GLN A 48 -7.71 2.52 -11.77
C GLN A 48 -9.03 3.30 -11.70
N ARG A 49 -9.76 3.34 -12.81
CA ARG A 49 -11.09 3.98 -12.89
C ARG A 49 -12.19 2.93 -12.75
N ALA A 50 -13.21 3.28 -11.99
CA ALA A 50 -14.37 2.43 -11.77
C ALA A 50 -15.19 2.29 -13.06
N ALA A 51 -15.68 1.07 -13.31
CA ALA A 51 -16.58 0.83 -14.41
C ALA A 51 -17.99 1.35 -14.10
N ALA A 52 -18.63 1.96 -15.09
CA ALA A 52 -20.03 2.35 -15.03
C ALA A 52 -20.89 1.13 -14.66
N GLY A 53 -21.65 1.23 -13.57
CA GLY A 53 -22.56 0.16 -13.12
C GLY A 53 -21.94 -0.91 -12.21
N GLY A 54 -20.70 -0.76 -11.74
CA GLY A 54 -20.13 -1.61 -10.67
C GLY A 54 -19.73 -3.04 -11.08
N ASP A 55 -19.93 -3.43 -12.34
CA ASP A 55 -19.47 -4.70 -12.87
C ASP A 55 -17.95 -4.69 -13.13
N LYS A 56 -17.19 -5.43 -12.32
CA LYS A 56 -15.72 -5.57 -12.45
C LYS A 56 -15.29 -6.33 -13.71
N ARG A 57 -16.21 -7.01 -14.42
CA ARG A 57 -15.95 -7.66 -15.71
C ARG A 57 -15.99 -6.67 -16.88
N GLN A 58 -16.62 -5.51 -16.70
CA GLN A 58 -16.47 -4.40 -17.63
C GLN A 58 -15.10 -3.77 -17.37
N ARG A 59 -14.16 -3.99 -18.30
CA ARG A 59 -12.89 -3.26 -18.33
C ARG A 59 -13.22 -1.77 -18.32
N ALA A 60 -12.72 -1.03 -17.32
CA ALA A 60 -12.78 0.43 -17.19
C ALA A 60 -14.00 1.05 -17.90
N GLY A 61 -15.18 0.84 -17.32
CA GLY A 61 -16.43 1.38 -17.85
C GLY A 61 -16.39 2.91 -17.98
N ALA A 62 -17.18 3.41 -18.93
CA ALA A 62 -17.15 4.75 -19.49
C ALA A 62 -17.32 5.93 -18.50
N SER A 63 -17.64 5.69 -17.22
CA SER A 63 -17.89 6.74 -16.22
C SER A 63 -16.64 7.46 -15.74
N GLY A 64 -15.44 6.91 -15.93
CA GLY A 64 -14.17 7.58 -15.60
C GLY A 64 -13.91 7.86 -14.11
N GLU A 65 -14.89 7.73 -13.22
CA GLU A 65 -14.72 8.06 -11.80
C GLU A 65 -13.70 7.16 -11.07
N PRO A 66 -12.96 7.69 -10.07
CA PRO A 66 -12.12 6.88 -9.19
C PRO A 66 -12.93 5.85 -8.38
N HIS A 67 -12.27 4.80 -7.89
CA HIS A 67 -12.89 3.90 -6.92
C HIS A 67 -13.19 4.63 -5.60
N ALA A 68 -14.33 4.35 -4.97
CA ALA A 68 -14.66 4.83 -3.61
C ALA A 68 -13.85 4.14 -2.49
N TYR A 69 -12.82 3.39 -2.85
CA TYR A 69 -11.91 2.69 -1.96
C TYR A 69 -10.50 2.69 -2.56
N VAL A 70 -9.50 2.70 -1.69
CA VAL A 70 -8.10 2.46 -2.07
C VAL A 70 -7.68 1.09 -1.56
N SER A 71 -6.82 0.42 -2.32
CA SER A 71 -6.17 -0.81 -1.92
C SER A 71 -4.70 -0.73 -2.23
N MET A 72 -3.86 -1.08 -1.26
CA MET A 72 -2.42 -1.14 -1.39
C MET A 72 -1.96 -2.56 -1.12
N LYS A 73 -1.12 -3.10 -2.01
CA LYS A 73 -0.47 -4.40 -1.82
C LYS A 73 0.97 -4.16 -1.41
N PHE A 74 1.35 -4.62 -0.23
CA PHE A 74 2.70 -4.50 0.29
C PHE A 74 3.51 -5.80 0.14
N ASP A 75 4.83 -5.65 0.20
CA ASP A 75 5.80 -6.70 0.51
C ASP A 75 6.22 -6.58 1.99
N PRO A 76 5.62 -7.37 2.90
CA PRO A 76 5.99 -7.35 4.32
C PRO A 76 7.44 -7.76 4.59
N GLN A 77 8.09 -8.50 3.68
CA GLN A 77 9.48 -8.91 3.89
C GLN A 77 10.45 -7.75 3.76
N ALA A 78 10.09 -6.72 2.99
CA ALA A 78 10.87 -5.50 2.81
C ALA A 78 10.73 -4.50 3.98
N ILE A 79 9.92 -4.81 5.00
CA ILE A 79 9.68 -3.94 6.17
C ILE A 79 10.38 -4.56 7.41
N PRO A 80 11.52 -4.01 7.86
CA PRO A 80 12.37 -4.64 8.88
C PRO A 80 11.73 -4.83 10.26
N ASP A 81 10.80 -3.96 10.66
CA ASP A 81 10.25 -3.93 12.02
C ASP A 81 8.91 -4.67 12.17
N LEU A 82 8.40 -5.33 11.11
CA LEU A 82 7.17 -6.09 11.20
C LEU A 82 7.36 -7.35 12.08
N PRO A 83 6.41 -7.65 13.00
CA PRO A 83 6.46 -8.83 13.83
C PRO A 83 6.38 -10.11 13.00
N ALA A 84 7.03 -11.18 13.48
CA ALA A 84 6.90 -12.49 12.88
C ALA A 84 5.57 -13.17 13.30
N PRO A 85 4.98 -14.03 12.45
CA PRO A 85 5.42 -14.40 11.11
C PRO A 85 5.01 -13.37 10.05
N ARG A 86 5.93 -13.02 9.14
CA ARG A 86 5.65 -12.08 8.05
C ARG A 86 4.93 -12.77 6.88
N PRO A 87 3.77 -12.28 6.42
CA PRO A 87 3.14 -12.83 5.24
C PRO A 87 3.97 -12.56 3.99
N ALA A 88 3.75 -13.36 2.94
CA ALA A 88 4.34 -13.09 1.63
C ALA A 88 3.75 -11.81 1.00
N TYR A 89 2.48 -11.51 1.30
CA TYR A 89 1.83 -10.27 0.88
C TYR A 89 0.81 -9.82 1.91
N GLU A 90 0.72 -8.50 2.05
CA GLU A 90 -0.38 -7.83 2.73
C GLU A 90 -1.17 -7.03 1.70
N ILE A 91 -2.50 -7.12 1.74
CA ILE A 91 -3.38 -6.24 0.97
C ILE A 91 -4.23 -5.49 1.96
N TRP A 92 -3.94 -4.21 2.12
CA TRP A 92 -4.72 -3.30 2.91
C TRP A 92 -5.74 -2.60 2.00
N VAL A 93 -6.97 -2.45 2.48
CA VAL A 93 -8.07 -1.79 1.78
C VAL A 93 -8.73 -0.82 2.73
N TYR A 94 -8.97 0.40 2.25
CA TYR A 94 -9.65 1.43 3.01
C TYR A 94 -10.74 2.11 2.19
N SER A 95 -11.86 2.38 2.85
CA SER A 95 -12.95 3.21 2.38
C SER A 95 -13.65 3.85 3.59
N PRO A 96 -14.45 4.91 3.39
CA PRO A 96 -15.23 5.50 4.49
C PRO A 96 -16.22 4.54 5.18
N ARG A 97 -16.48 3.37 4.59
CA ARG A 97 -17.47 2.39 5.06
C ARG A 97 -16.86 1.11 5.63
N VAL A 98 -15.62 0.79 5.23
CA VAL A 98 -14.94 -0.44 5.61
C VAL A 98 -13.45 -0.26 5.45
N GLU A 99 -12.72 -0.79 6.43
CA GLU A 99 -11.29 -1.04 6.38
C GLU A 99 -11.06 -2.54 6.47
N GLY A 100 -10.00 -3.05 5.86
CA GLY A 100 -9.70 -4.46 5.96
C GLY A 100 -8.32 -4.81 5.47
N VAL A 101 -7.78 -5.88 6.05
CA VAL A 101 -6.48 -6.44 5.68
C VAL A 101 -6.64 -7.89 5.24
N HIS A 102 -5.95 -8.24 4.16
CA HIS A 102 -5.79 -9.63 3.72
C HIS A 102 -4.31 -10.03 3.78
N LEU A 103 -3.98 -10.88 4.74
CA LEU A 103 -2.64 -11.43 4.93
C LEU A 103 -2.51 -12.76 4.19
N ARG A 104 -1.52 -12.86 3.32
CA ARG A 104 -1.29 -14.03 2.47
C ARG A 104 0.11 -14.58 2.69
N PHE A 105 0.22 -15.78 3.23
CA PHE A 105 1.50 -16.43 3.60
C PHE A 105 2.17 -17.27 2.51
N GLY A 106 1.60 -17.34 1.30
CA GLY A 106 2.18 -18.16 0.22
C GLY A 106 1.75 -17.74 -1.17
N LYS A 107 2.05 -18.57 -2.20
CA LYS A 107 1.66 -18.30 -3.60
C LYS A 107 0.15 -18.39 -3.86
N VAL A 108 -0.59 -19.07 -2.98
CA VAL A 108 -2.03 -19.23 -3.04
C VAL A 108 -2.62 -18.74 -1.73
N ALA A 109 -3.67 -17.90 -1.79
CA ALA A 109 -4.40 -17.49 -0.60
C ALA A 109 -5.37 -18.60 -0.19
N ARG A 110 -5.34 -18.98 1.10
CA ARG A 110 -6.35 -19.83 1.74
C ARG A 110 -6.65 -19.24 3.12
N GLY A 111 -7.91 -19.04 3.44
CA GLY A 111 -8.34 -18.45 4.70
C GLY A 111 -9.80 -18.00 4.63
N GLY A 112 -10.42 -17.83 5.80
CA GLY A 112 -11.76 -17.23 5.92
C GLY A 112 -11.69 -15.71 6.04
N LEU A 113 -12.83 -15.06 5.82
CA LEU A 113 -13.02 -13.65 6.15
C LEU A 113 -13.47 -13.54 7.61
N ARG A 114 -12.95 -12.54 8.32
CA ARG A 114 -13.44 -12.16 9.65
C ARG A 114 -13.97 -10.73 9.55
N TRP A 115 -15.14 -10.52 10.13
CA TRP A 115 -15.78 -9.21 10.22
C TRP A 115 -15.78 -8.78 11.68
N SER A 116 -15.39 -7.53 11.92
CA SER A 116 -15.49 -6.91 13.22
C SER A 116 -16.08 -5.51 13.07
N ASP A 117 -16.90 -5.12 14.04
CA ASP A 117 -17.39 -3.74 14.16
C ASP A 117 -16.50 -2.91 15.11
N ARG A 118 -15.44 -3.50 15.68
CA ARG A 118 -14.47 -2.78 16.51
C ARG A 118 -13.56 -1.94 15.64
N ARG A 119 -13.23 -0.74 16.11
CA ARG A 119 -12.28 0.14 15.42
C ARG A 119 -10.83 -0.28 15.59
N GLU A 120 -10.51 -1.01 16.66
CA GLU A 120 -9.15 -1.47 16.97
C GLU A 120 -8.77 -2.83 16.35
N ASP A 121 -9.69 -3.53 15.67
CA ASP A 121 -9.44 -4.81 14.98
C ASP A 121 -8.99 -4.58 13.52
#